data_AF-A0A9W5S266-F1
#
_entry.id   AF-A0A9W5S266-F1
#
_cell.length_a   1.000
_cell.length_b   1.000
_cell.length_c   1.000
_cell.angle_alpha   90.00
_cell.angle_beta   90.00
_cell.angle_gamma   90.00
#
_symmetry.space_group_name_H-M   'P 1'
#
loop_
_entity.id
_entity.type
_entity.pdbx_description
1 polymer ?
#
loop_
_entity_poly.entity_id
_entity_poly.type
_entity_poly.pdbx_seq_one_letter_code
_entity_poly.pdbx_strand_id
1 'polypeptide(L)'
;LSLKAGGDPLAAADWTKSLEPLLQMDEEAGVFGPGHNSFVPSPDGTEDWIVYHATSGISDGWNNRKARAQRVIWGADGMPQFGGPLSLDTAIGVPSGAGVFEAASAAIENGRMTFEHIPSSIDSEAPLLIRYRNTSGSAKKADMLVNGQAAGEIGLAKTDSDQSGYGYTTVKLTASDNAISFPAATEGWQIEAVEISRVEAESGQGEGGPQAEGNPFASAGGIMRTNEGEEALISFPNLLVPVKGAYTVRIAADNSAGREQKITIRTSDGVKKTVTIPATDRNAFALIEAVIMLPAGVFELTLETKGALAIDYLDIVR
;
A
#
# COMPACT_ATOMS: atom_id res chain seq x y z
N LEU A 1 -9.28 -27.21 14.08
CA LEU A 1 -10.27 -27.65 15.09
C LEU A 1 -11.24 -26.49 15.26
N SER A 2 -12.53 -26.76 15.47
CA SER A 2 -13.52 -25.75 15.85
C SER A 2 -14.03 -26.05 17.26
N LEU A 3 -14.22 -25.01 18.07
CA LEU A 3 -14.82 -25.10 19.39
C LEU A 3 -16.33 -24.86 19.24
N LYS A 4 -17.16 -25.71 19.84
CA LYS A 4 -18.61 -25.47 19.83
C LYS A 4 -18.94 -24.15 20.56
N ALA A 5 -20.04 -23.49 20.18
CA ALA A 5 -20.46 -22.25 20.83
C ALA A 5 -20.65 -22.45 22.35
N GLY A 6 -20.01 -21.60 23.16
CA GLY A 6 -20.01 -21.69 24.62
C GLY A 6 -19.23 -22.89 25.20
N GLY A 7 -18.44 -23.60 24.38
CA GLY A 7 -17.61 -24.72 24.83
C GLY A 7 -16.42 -24.31 25.67
N ASP A 8 -15.92 -25.24 26.48
CA ASP A 8 -14.70 -25.07 27.26
C ASP A 8 -13.47 -25.46 26.41
N PRO A 9 -12.53 -24.54 26.12
CA PRO A 9 -11.34 -24.85 25.33
C PRO A 9 -10.43 -25.89 25.99
N LEU A 10 -10.58 -26.15 27.31
CA LEU A 10 -9.85 -27.19 28.03
C LEU A 10 -10.54 -28.56 27.96
N ALA A 11 -11.79 -28.63 27.50
CA ALA A 11 -12.54 -29.88 27.36
C ALA A 11 -12.39 -30.45 25.94
N ALA A 12 -11.64 -31.54 25.80
CA ALA A 12 -11.41 -32.18 24.49
C ALA A 12 -12.70 -32.54 23.73
N ALA A 13 -13.78 -32.88 24.44
CA ALA A 13 -15.07 -33.23 23.86
C ALA A 13 -15.81 -32.03 23.23
N ASP A 14 -15.40 -30.80 23.53
CA ASP A 14 -16.00 -29.58 22.97
C ASP A 14 -15.37 -29.17 21.63
N TRP A 15 -14.29 -29.84 21.24
CA TRP A 15 -13.60 -29.63 19.98
C TRP A 15 -14.06 -30.60 18.89
N THR A 16 -14.31 -30.03 17.71
CA THR A 16 -14.57 -30.81 16.48
C THR A 16 -13.38 -30.67 15.53
N LYS A 17 -12.89 -31.79 15.00
CA LYS A 17 -11.84 -31.80 13.98
C LYS A 17 -12.48 -31.83 12.60
N SER A 18 -12.08 -30.89 11.73
CA SER A 18 -12.42 -30.96 10.31
C SER A 18 -11.85 -32.23 9.69
N LEU A 19 -12.58 -32.81 8.75
CA LEU A 19 -12.13 -33.96 7.98
C LEU A 19 -10.97 -33.57 7.04
N GLU A 20 -11.07 -32.38 6.45
CA GLU A 20 -10.09 -31.85 5.52
C GLU A 20 -9.34 -30.63 6.10
N PRO A 21 -8.09 -30.38 5.66
CA PRO A 21 -7.41 -29.11 5.90
C PRO A 21 -8.22 -27.93 5.35
N LEU A 22 -8.15 -26.78 6.02
CA LEU A 22 -8.81 -25.56 5.53
C LEU A 22 -8.07 -24.91 4.37
N LEU A 23 -6.75 -25.13 4.28
CA LEU A 23 -5.88 -24.70 3.19
C LEU A 23 -4.90 -25.83 2.90
N GLN A 24 -4.77 -26.19 1.63
CA GLN A 24 -3.95 -27.31 1.18
C GLN A 24 -3.00 -26.88 0.07
N MET A 25 -1.99 -27.71 -0.20
CA MET A 25 -1.12 -27.54 -1.36
C MET A 25 -1.94 -27.48 -2.65
N ASP A 26 -1.48 -26.66 -3.59
CA ASP A 26 -2.08 -26.49 -4.91
C ASP A 26 -0.95 -26.37 -5.95
N GLU A 27 -0.80 -27.41 -6.77
CA GLU A 27 0.22 -27.47 -7.81
C GLU A 27 -0.05 -26.48 -8.94
N GLU A 28 -1.31 -26.23 -9.28
CA GLU A 28 -1.69 -25.31 -10.35
C GLU A 28 -1.41 -23.86 -9.94
N ALA A 29 -1.62 -23.52 -8.67
CA ALA A 29 -1.24 -22.22 -8.11
C ALA A 29 0.26 -22.12 -7.78
N GLY A 30 1.05 -23.20 -7.94
CA GLY A 30 2.46 -23.22 -7.60
C GLY A 30 2.73 -23.02 -6.09
N VAL A 31 1.83 -23.49 -5.24
CA VAL A 31 1.93 -23.34 -3.78
C VAL A 31 2.11 -24.69 -3.10
N PHE A 32 3.30 -24.91 -2.55
CA PHE A 32 3.69 -26.18 -1.97
C PHE A 32 3.87 -26.06 -0.45
N GLY A 33 3.31 -27.03 0.28
CA GLY A 33 3.45 -27.13 1.74
C GLY A 33 3.02 -25.88 2.52
N PRO A 34 1.79 -25.36 2.34
CA PRO A 34 1.29 -24.28 3.19
C PRO A 34 1.29 -24.71 4.66
N GLY A 35 1.87 -23.88 5.52
CA GLY A 35 2.01 -24.18 6.94
C GLY A 35 2.22 -22.92 7.76
N HIS A 36 2.26 -23.07 9.09
CA HIS A 36 2.29 -22.01 10.12
C HIS A 36 1.66 -20.68 9.69
N ASN A 37 0.45 -20.45 10.15
CA ASN A 37 -0.29 -19.24 9.83
C ASN A 37 -0.53 -18.36 11.06
N SER A 38 -0.90 -17.11 10.79
CA SER A 38 -1.51 -16.19 11.73
C SER A 38 -2.77 -15.61 11.10
N PHE A 39 -3.75 -15.25 11.93
CA PHE A 39 -4.87 -14.42 11.53
C PHE A 39 -4.61 -13.02 12.04
N VAL A 40 -4.70 -12.03 11.16
CA VAL A 40 -4.46 -10.63 11.48
C VAL A 40 -5.59 -9.78 10.91
N PRO A 41 -6.07 -8.77 11.65
CA PRO A 41 -6.99 -7.80 11.08
C PRO A 41 -6.28 -6.92 10.06
N SER A 42 -7.02 -6.36 9.11
CA SER A 42 -6.57 -5.23 8.30
C SER A 42 -6.30 -4.00 9.18
N PRO A 43 -5.52 -3.00 8.73
CA PRO A 43 -5.24 -1.80 9.50
C PRO A 43 -6.47 -1.09 10.08
N ASP A 44 -7.58 -1.05 9.33
CA ASP A 44 -8.84 -0.46 9.79
C ASP A 44 -9.76 -1.44 10.56
N GLY A 45 -9.33 -2.69 10.75
CA GLY A 45 -10.06 -3.73 11.48
C GLY A 45 -11.32 -4.25 10.76
N THR A 46 -11.57 -3.88 9.50
CA THR A 46 -12.78 -4.28 8.78
C THR A 46 -12.67 -5.62 8.04
N GLU A 47 -11.45 -6.12 7.86
CA GLU A 47 -11.19 -7.42 7.24
C GLU A 47 -10.29 -8.28 8.12
N ASP A 48 -10.47 -9.60 8.03
CA ASP A 48 -9.54 -10.57 8.57
C ASP A 48 -8.68 -11.14 7.44
N TRP A 49 -7.40 -11.35 7.72
CA TRP A 49 -6.42 -11.87 6.78
C TRP A 49 -5.72 -13.09 7.37
N ILE A 50 -5.48 -14.11 6.52
CA ILE A 50 -4.56 -15.19 6.86
C ILE A 50 -3.19 -14.86 6.27
N VAL A 51 -2.17 -14.85 7.12
CA VAL A 51 -0.76 -14.78 6.69
C VAL A 51 -0.14 -16.14 6.97
N TYR A 52 0.47 -16.74 5.95
CA TYR A 52 1.05 -18.08 6.05
C TYR A 52 2.31 -18.18 5.21
N HIS A 53 3.08 -19.25 5.39
CA HIS A 53 4.22 -19.53 4.51
C HIS A 53 3.95 -20.76 3.65
N ALA A 54 4.55 -20.76 2.47
CA ALA A 54 4.63 -21.91 1.58
C ALA A 54 5.88 -21.78 0.68
N THR A 55 6.23 -22.83 -0.05
CA THR A 55 7.30 -22.80 -1.06
C THR A 55 6.71 -22.71 -2.47
N SER A 56 7.55 -22.42 -3.46
CA SER A 56 7.12 -22.30 -4.87
C SER A 56 7.56 -23.50 -5.73
N GLY A 57 8.26 -24.46 -5.13
CA GLY A 57 8.59 -25.74 -5.75
C GLY A 57 8.41 -26.92 -4.79
N ILE A 58 8.04 -28.07 -5.36
CA ILE A 58 7.84 -29.32 -4.62
C ILE A 58 9.12 -29.84 -3.95
N SER A 59 10.29 -29.49 -4.49
CA SER A 59 11.61 -29.88 -3.98
C SER A 59 12.25 -28.88 -3.02
N ASP A 60 11.60 -27.74 -2.73
CA ASP A 60 12.20 -26.65 -1.94
C ASP A 60 12.38 -27.04 -0.46
N GLY A 61 11.52 -27.92 0.07
CA GLY A 61 11.58 -28.37 1.46
C GLY A 61 11.48 -27.21 2.46
N TRP A 62 12.55 -26.97 3.22
CA TRP A 62 12.64 -25.86 4.18
C TRP A 62 13.15 -24.56 3.56
N ASN A 63 13.80 -24.64 2.39
CA ASN A 63 14.35 -23.49 1.70
C ASN A 63 13.23 -22.73 0.97
N ASN A 64 13.50 -21.48 0.59
CA ASN A 64 12.62 -20.69 -0.28
C ASN A 64 11.18 -20.51 0.21
N ARG A 65 10.97 -20.51 1.54
CA ARG A 65 9.66 -20.19 2.13
C ARG A 65 9.36 -18.72 1.89
N LYS A 66 8.18 -18.45 1.34
CA LYS A 66 7.67 -17.10 1.10
C LYS A 66 6.43 -16.88 1.94
N ALA A 67 6.36 -15.72 2.59
CA ALA A 67 5.13 -15.26 3.20
C ALA A 67 4.08 -15.02 2.11
N ARG A 68 2.83 -15.37 2.39
CA ARG A 68 1.66 -15.18 1.55
C ARG A 68 0.54 -14.65 2.43
N ALA A 69 -0.36 -13.88 1.84
CA ALA A 69 -1.52 -13.35 2.52
C ALA A 69 -2.75 -13.46 1.62
N GLN A 70 -3.91 -13.77 2.21
CA GLN A 70 -5.20 -13.67 1.53
C GLN A 70 -6.29 -13.32 2.54
N ARG A 71 -7.31 -12.60 2.08
CA ARG A 71 -8.47 -12.24 2.90
C ARG A 71 -9.23 -13.49 3.33
N VAL A 72 -9.68 -13.50 4.58
CA VAL A 72 -10.56 -14.52 5.14
C VAL A 72 -12.00 -14.13 4.89
N ILE A 73 -12.77 -15.05 4.31
CA ILE A 73 -14.22 -14.92 4.23
C ILE A 73 -14.84 -15.84 5.27
N TRP A 74 -15.70 -15.30 6.13
CA TRP A 74 -16.38 -16.10 7.14
C TRP A 74 -17.69 -16.66 6.59
N GLY A 75 -17.82 -17.98 6.61
CA GLY A 75 -19.06 -18.67 6.27
C GLY A 75 -20.18 -18.38 7.26
N ALA A 76 -21.43 -18.63 6.86
CA ALA A 76 -22.59 -18.47 7.74
C ALA A 76 -22.56 -19.41 8.97
N ASP A 77 -21.76 -20.47 8.91
CA ASP A 77 -21.48 -21.42 9.99
C ASP A 77 -20.34 -20.95 10.92
N GLY A 78 -19.74 -19.78 10.66
CA GLY A 78 -18.62 -19.23 11.41
C GLY A 78 -17.27 -19.87 11.07
N MET A 79 -17.20 -20.71 10.04
CA MET A 79 -15.94 -21.30 9.60
C MET A 79 -15.21 -20.37 8.60
N PRO A 80 -13.88 -20.23 8.71
CA PRO A 80 -13.14 -19.43 7.76
C PRO A 80 -13.04 -20.16 6.42
N GLN A 81 -13.26 -19.43 5.35
CA GLN A 81 -13.18 -19.88 3.97
C GLN A 81 -12.08 -19.10 3.28
N PHE A 82 -11.06 -19.82 2.81
CA PHE A 82 -9.90 -19.23 2.13
C PHE A 82 -9.95 -19.43 0.62
N GLY A 83 -10.72 -20.40 0.12
CA GLY A 83 -10.55 -20.92 -1.23
C GLY A 83 -9.24 -21.72 -1.33
N GLY A 84 -8.62 -21.69 -2.51
CA GLY A 84 -7.26 -22.22 -2.71
C GLY A 84 -6.19 -21.22 -2.26
N PRO A 85 -4.95 -21.67 -2.02
CA PRO A 85 -3.84 -20.75 -1.84
C PRO A 85 -3.57 -19.97 -3.13
N LEU A 86 -3.17 -18.72 -3.00
CA LEU A 86 -2.88 -17.87 -4.17
C LEU A 86 -1.41 -17.97 -4.59
N SER A 87 -1.17 -17.95 -5.91
CA SER A 87 0.17 -17.84 -6.50
C SER A 87 0.80 -16.49 -6.13
N LEU A 88 2.13 -16.42 -6.12
CA LEU A 88 2.86 -15.15 -5.96
C LEU A 88 2.55 -14.13 -7.07
N ASP A 89 2.10 -14.59 -8.23
CA ASP A 89 1.73 -13.73 -9.36
C ASP A 89 0.26 -13.27 -9.29
N THR A 90 -0.52 -13.77 -8.32
CA THR A 90 -1.90 -13.35 -8.16
C THR A 90 -1.96 -11.99 -7.49
N ALA A 91 -2.46 -10.99 -8.22
CA ALA A 91 -2.78 -9.71 -7.64
C ALA A 91 -3.89 -9.89 -6.58
N ILE A 92 -3.59 -9.50 -5.35
CA ILE A 92 -4.55 -9.43 -4.25
C ILE A 92 -4.85 -7.97 -3.95
N GLY A 93 -6.07 -7.68 -3.51
CA GLY A 93 -6.38 -6.35 -2.97
C GLY A 93 -5.48 -6.06 -1.77
N VAL A 94 -5.06 -4.80 -1.61
CA VAL A 94 -4.43 -4.37 -0.36
C VAL A 94 -5.43 -4.54 0.80
N PRO A 95 -5.00 -4.95 2.00
CA PRO A 95 -5.88 -4.99 3.16
C PRO A 95 -6.60 -3.65 3.36
N SER A 96 -7.87 -3.67 3.77
CA SER A 96 -8.62 -2.43 4.00
C SER A 96 -7.93 -1.51 5.01
N GLY A 97 -7.86 -0.22 4.72
CA GLY A 97 -7.05 0.72 5.52
C GLY A 97 -5.54 0.64 5.26
N ALA A 98 -5.11 -0.13 4.25
CA ALA A 98 -3.77 0.00 3.66
C ALA A 98 -3.90 0.61 2.26
N GLY A 99 -3.13 1.66 1.98
CA GLY A 99 -3.19 2.37 0.70
C GLY A 99 -4.47 3.19 0.57
N VAL A 100 -5.57 2.54 0.16
CA VAL A 100 -6.87 3.18 -0.09
C VAL A 100 -7.80 3.01 1.12
N PHE A 101 -8.22 4.13 1.69
CA PHE A 101 -9.19 4.23 2.76
C PHE A 101 -10.56 4.56 2.16
N GLU A 102 -11.43 3.57 2.11
CA GLU A 102 -12.77 3.69 1.52
C GLU A 102 -13.73 4.44 2.45
N ALA A 103 -14.62 5.26 1.89
CA ALA A 103 -15.60 6.00 2.69
C ALA A 103 -16.53 5.08 3.51
N ALA A 104 -16.67 3.82 3.10
CA ALA A 104 -17.44 2.80 3.82
C ALA A 104 -16.81 2.40 5.16
N SER A 105 -15.49 2.53 5.34
CA SER A 105 -14.80 2.27 6.61
C SER A 105 -14.54 3.53 7.43
N ALA A 106 -14.88 4.72 6.91
CA ALA A 106 -14.69 5.98 7.62
C ALA A 106 -15.73 6.17 8.74
N ALA A 107 -15.27 6.68 9.89
CA ALA A 107 -16.14 7.06 11.00
C ALA A 107 -16.93 8.33 10.64
N ILE A 108 -18.24 8.35 10.92
CA ILE A 108 -19.09 9.52 10.68
C ILE A 108 -19.62 10.05 12.02
N GLU A 109 -19.10 11.21 12.43
CA GLU A 109 -19.48 11.86 13.68
C GLU A 109 -19.49 13.38 13.51
N ASN A 110 -20.44 14.06 14.18
CA ASN A 110 -20.52 15.53 14.20
C ASN A 110 -20.50 16.19 12.81
N GLY A 111 -21.10 15.56 11.81
CA GLY A 111 -21.15 16.06 10.44
C GLY A 111 -19.83 15.95 9.66
N ARG A 112 -18.87 15.15 10.14
CA ARG A 112 -17.61 14.86 9.46
C ARG A 112 -17.45 13.37 9.20
N MET A 113 -16.77 13.06 8.10
CA MET A 113 -16.28 11.73 7.75
C MET A 113 -14.78 11.70 8.04
N THR A 114 -14.33 10.75 8.86
CA THR A 114 -12.94 10.63 9.29
C THR A 114 -12.37 9.28 8.88
N PHE A 115 -11.28 9.33 8.12
CA PHE A 115 -10.45 8.17 7.80
C PHE A 115 -9.38 8.06 8.90
N GLU A 116 -9.45 7.00 9.69
CA GLU A 116 -8.54 6.73 10.81
C GLU A 116 -7.50 5.68 10.43
N HIS A 117 -6.57 5.40 11.33
CA HIS A 117 -5.57 4.35 11.17
C HIS A 117 -4.57 4.57 10.03
N ILE A 118 -4.15 5.83 9.81
CA ILE A 118 -3.16 6.21 8.82
C ILE A 118 -1.78 6.31 9.50
N PRO A 119 -0.91 5.28 9.41
CA PRO A 119 0.34 5.24 10.17
C PRO A 119 1.43 6.13 9.56
N SER A 120 2.31 6.67 10.41
CA SER A 120 3.60 7.23 10.00
C SER A 120 4.65 7.01 11.08
N SER A 121 5.85 6.56 10.71
CA SER A 121 6.94 6.30 11.68
C SER A 121 7.70 7.56 12.08
N ILE A 122 7.61 8.61 11.26
CA ILE A 122 8.25 9.92 11.46
C ILE A 122 7.25 11.04 11.14
N ASP A 123 7.53 12.25 11.60
CA ASP A 123 6.80 13.41 11.09
C ASP A 123 7.12 13.55 9.60
N SER A 124 6.09 13.48 8.76
CA SER A 124 6.26 13.42 7.31
C SER A 124 5.23 14.26 6.58
N GLU A 125 5.61 14.70 5.39
CA GLU A 125 4.70 15.27 4.43
C GLU A 125 4.44 14.20 3.36
N ALA A 126 3.17 13.89 3.10
CA ALA A 126 2.76 12.78 2.23
C ALA A 126 1.67 13.22 1.24
N PRO A 127 1.68 12.72 0.00
CA PRO A 127 0.64 13.03 -0.97
C PRO A 127 -0.68 12.37 -0.58
N LEU A 128 -1.79 13.08 -0.80
CA LEU A 128 -3.14 12.59 -0.58
C LEU A 128 -3.93 12.67 -1.88
N LEU A 129 -4.30 11.50 -2.40
CA LEU A 129 -5.29 11.34 -3.45
C LEU A 129 -6.68 11.23 -2.82
N ILE A 130 -7.63 12.00 -3.32
CA ILE A 130 -9.01 12.02 -2.86
C ILE A 130 -9.89 11.62 -4.03
N ARG A 131 -10.60 10.49 -3.90
CA ARG A 131 -11.66 10.09 -4.82
C ARG A 131 -12.98 10.65 -4.31
N TYR A 132 -13.75 11.29 -5.19
CA TYR A 132 -15.02 11.92 -4.80
C TYR A 132 -16.05 11.83 -5.92
N ARG A 133 -17.31 12.13 -5.59
CA ARG A 133 -18.39 12.35 -6.56
C ARG A 133 -19.05 13.68 -6.29
N ASN A 134 -19.33 14.46 -7.33
CA ASN A 134 -20.00 15.75 -7.20
C ASN A 134 -21.00 16.00 -8.35
N THR A 135 -22.23 15.56 -8.13
CA THR A 135 -23.37 15.73 -9.04
C THR A 135 -24.18 17.00 -8.76
N SER A 136 -23.75 17.86 -7.84
CA SER A 136 -24.48 19.06 -7.38
C SER A 136 -24.64 20.16 -8.44
N GLY A 137 -24.09 19.97 -9.64
CA GLY A 137 -24.20 20.90 -10.76
C GLY A 137 -23.16 22.03 -10.76
N SER A 138 -22.42 22.23 -9.67
CA SER A 138 -21.33 23.20 -9.57
C SER A 138 -20.10 22.61 -8.87
N ALA A 139 -18.95 23.26 -9.01
CA ALA A 139 -17.80 22.93 -8.16
C ALA A 139 -18.13 23.16 -6.68
N LYS A 140 -17.53 22.35 -5.81
CA LYS A 140 -17.61 22.45 -4.34
C LYS A 140 -16.22 22.56 -3.75
N LYS A 141 -16.16 22.90 -2.46
CA LYS A 141 -14.96 22.86 -1.64
C LYS A 141 -15.24 22.05 -0.39
N ALA A 142 -14.25 21.32 0.08
CA ALA A 142 -14.31 20.58 1.34
C ALA A 142 -13.12 20.96 2.22
N ASP A 143 -13.40 21.46 3.42
CA ASP A 143 -12.39 21.73 4.45
C ASP A 143 -11.84 20.42 5.00
N MET A 144 -10.52 20.27 4.96
CA MET A 144 -9.81 19.10 5.45
C MET A 144 -9.24 19.36 6.84
N LEU A 145 -9.37 18.37 7.72
CA LEU A 145 -8.66 18.32 8.99
C LEU A 145 -7.67 17.15 8.98
N VAL A 146 -6.52 17.33 9.60
CA VAL A 146 -5.59 16.25 9.94
C VAL A 146 -5.39 16.28 11.46
N ASN A 147 -5.64 15.16 12.12
CA ASN A 147 -5.60 15.02 13.58
C ASN A 147 -6.43 16.11 14.30
N GLY A 148 -7.60 16.42 13.73
CA GLY A 148 -8.51 17.46 14.23
C GLY A 148 -8.07 18.91 13.99
N GLN A 149 -6.90 19.14 13.39
CA GLN A 149 -6.39 20.48 13.06
C GLN A 149 -6.67 20.85 11.61
N ALA A 150 -6.91 22.13 11.32
CA ALA A 150 -7.15 22.59 9.96
C ALA A 150 -5.94 22.31 9.03
N ALA A 151 -6.20 21.65 7.91
CA ALA A 151 -5.18 21.17 6.98
C ALA A 151 -5.41 21.62 5.53
N GLY A 152 -6.26 22.62 5.32
CA GLY A 152 -6.54 23.23 4.01
C GLY A 152 -7.90 22.84 3.44
N GLU A 153 -8.11 23.13 2.16
CA GLU A 153 -9.34 22.85 1.41
C GLU A 153 -9.01 22.05 0.14
N ILE A 154 -9.91 21.15 -0.25
CA ILE A 154 -9.86 20.50 -1.57
C ILE A 154 -11.01 21.00 -2.45
N GLY A 155 -10.69 21.31 -3.71
CA GLY A 155 -11.69 21.62 -4.74
C GLY A 155 -12.28 20.34 -5.36
N LEU A 156 -13.60 20.27 -5.40
CA LEU A 156 -14.34 19.14 -5.95
C LEU A 156 -15.07 19.62 -7.22
N ALA A 157 -14.48 19.39 -8.39
CA ALA A 157 -15.10 19.74 -9.67
C ALA A 157 -16.42 18.96 -9.87
N LYS A 158 -17.29 19.42 -10.76
CA LYS A 158 -18.50 18.65 -11.11
C LYS A 158 -18.08 17.32 -11.77
N THR A 159 -18.77 16.25 -11.41
CA THR A 159 -18.68 14.94 -12.07
C THR A 159 -20.02 14.57 -12.70
N ASP A 160 -19.97 13.66 -13.68
CA ASP A 160 -21.16 12.95 -14.12
C ASP A 160 -21.61 11.94 -13.04
N SER A 161 -22.85 11.47 -13.11
CA SER A 161 -23.46 10.65 -12.05
C SER A 161 -22.80 9.29 -11.85
N ASP A 162 -22.17 8.77 -12.90
CA ASP A 162 -21.50 7.48 -12.99
C ASP A 162 -19.96 7.60 -12.94
N GLN A 163 -19.43 8.80 -12.77
CA GLN A 163 -17.99 9.06 -12.74
C GLN A 163 -17.53 9.60 -11.39
N SER A 164 -16.36 9.12 -10.96
CA SER A 164 -15.61 9.70 -9.85
C SER A 164 -14.69 10.81 -10.36
N GLY A 165 -14.55 11.86 -9.56
CA GLY A 165 -13.51 12.86 -9.67
C GLY A 165 -12.32 12.51 -8.77
N TYR A 166 -11.17 13.11 -9.07
CA TYR A 166 -9.93 12.90 -8.33
C TYR A 166 -9.31 14.24 -7.98
N GLY A 167 -9.01 14.44 -6.70
CA GLY A 167 -8.31 15.60 -6.15
C GLY A 167 -6.96 15.16 -5.58
N TYR A 168 -5.96 16.03 -5.69
CA TYR A 168 -4.62 15.79 -5.16
C TYR A 168 -4.26 16.94 -4.24
N THR A 169 -3.69 16.61 -3.08
CA THR A 169 -3.14 17.57 -2.13
C THR A 169 -2.00 16.89 -1.37
N THR A 170 -1.43 17.60 -0.41
CA THR A 170 -0.43 17.07 0.51
C THR A 170 -0.92 17.22 1.93
N VAL A 171 -0.61 16.25 2.79
CA VAL A 171 -0.93 16.26 4.22
C VAL A 171 0.34 16.13 5.05
N LYS A 172 0.30 16.71 6.25
CA LYS A 172 1.35 16.55 7.25
C LYS A 172 0.91 15.49 8.25
N LEU A 173 1.62 14.38 8.28
CA LEU A 173 1.42 13.29 9.22
C LEU A 173 2.40 13.45 10.38
N THR A 174 1.96 13.06 11.56
CA THR A 174 2.82 12.96 12.75
C THR A 174 3.33 11.54 12.91
N ALA A 175 4.46 11.36 13.61
CA ALA A 175 5.07 10.08 13.98
C ALA A 175 4.17 9.23 14.91
N SER A 176 3.02 8.81 14.43
CA SER A 176 1.99 8.07 15.15
C SER A 176 0.93 7.56 14.18
N ASP A 177 -0.19 7.13 14.75
CA ASP A 177 -1.43 6.97 14.02
C ASP A 177 -2.05 8.33 13.70
N ASN A 178 -2.59 8.50 12.49
CA ASN A 178 -3.17 9.76 12.01
C ASN A 178 -4.61 9.56 11.54
N ALA A 179 -5.36 10.67 11.56
CA ALA A 179 -6.72 10.74 11.06
C ALA A 179 -6.90 11.92 10.10
N ILE A 180 -7.54 11.69 8.96
CA ILE A 180 -7.88 12.71 7.98
C ILE A 180 -9.39 12.82 7.88
N SER A 181 -9.93 14.03 8.07
CA SER A 181 -11.38 14.25 8.07
C SER A 181 -11.83 15.24 7.02
N PHE A 182 -12.99 14.97 6.41
CA PHE A 182 -13.72 15.86 5.51
C PHE A 182 -15.14 16.09 6.05
N PRO A 183 -15.89 17.09 5.54
CA PRO A 183 -17.32 17.18 5.83
C PRO A 183 -18.02 15.91 5.33
N ALA A 184 -18.97 15.39 6.11
CA ALA A 184 -19.78 14.26 5.71
C ALA A 184 -20.60 14.60 4.46
N ALA A 185 -21.05 13.57 3.73
CA ALA A 185 -21.80 13.74 2.49
C ALA A 185 -23.01 14.68 2.67
N THR A 186 -23.19 15.57 1.71
CA THR A 186 -24.36 16.46 1.61
C THR A 186 -24.99 16.31 0.23
N GLU A 187 -26.17 16.89 -0.01
CA GLU A 187 -26.87 16.69 -1.28
C GLU A 187 -25.99 17.09 -2.49
N GLY A 188 -25.70 16.09 -3.32
CA GLY A 188 -25.00 16.25 -4.59
C GLY A 188 -23.49 16.14 -4.53
N TRP A 189 -22.85 15.83 -3.40
CA TRP A 189 -21.43 15.43 -3.40
C TRP A 189 -21.01 14.61 -2.18
N GLN A 190 -19.98 13.79 -2.35
CA GLN A 190 -19.39 12.96 -1.29
C GLN A 190 -17.91 12.67 -1.59
N ILE A 191 -17.11 12.51 -0.53
CA ILE A 191 -15.83 11.82 -0.62
C ILE A 191 -16.12 10.31 -0.69
N GLU A 192 -15.47 9.61 -1.60
CA GLU A 192 -15.64 8.17 -1.82
C GLU A 192 -14.47 7.37 -1.25
N ALA A 193 -13.26 7.92 -1.30
CA ALA A 193 -12.07 7.32 -0.70
C ALA A 193 -10.94 8.35 -0.58
N VAL A 194 -9.96 8.05 0.25
CA VAL A 194 -8.65 8.72 0.24
C VAL A 194 -7.51 7.72 0.15
N GLU A 195 -6.38 8.13 -0.39
CA GLU A 195 -5.21 7.28 -0.54
C GLU A 195 -3.95 8.11 -0.30
N ILE A 196 -3.05 7.58 0.53
CA ILE A 196 -1.69 8.11 0.60
C ILE A 196 -0.94 7.52 -0.59
N SER A 197 -0.75 8.30 -1.66
CA SER A 197 -0.12 7.83 -2.91
C SER A 197 1.41 7.77 -2.82
N ARG A 198 1.89 7.24 -1.68
CA ARG A 198 3.27 6.90 -1.37
C ARG A 198 3.45 5.39 -1.44
N VAL A 199 4.58 4.96 -1.98
CA VAL A 199 5.00 3.57 -2.00
C VAL A 199 6.37 3.47 -1.37
N GLU A 200 6.45 2.74 -0.27
CA GLU A 200 7.70 2.51 0.46
C GLU A 200 8.61 1.59 -0.36
N ALA A 201 9.87 1.98 -0.49
CA ALA A 201 10.81 1.33 -1.39
C ALA A 201 11.13 -0.10 -0.94
N GLU A 202 11.10 -0.39 0.37
CA GLU A 202 11.30 -1.72 0.94
C GLU A 202 10.22 -2.73 0.53
N SER A 203 9.04 -2.27 0.07
CA SER A 203 8.01 -3.14 -0.49
C SER A 203 8.25 -3.49 -1.96
N GLY A 204 9.22 -2.82 -2.61
CA GLY A 204 9.60 -3.05 -4.00
C GLY A 204 10.30 -4.40 -4.19
N GLN A 205 10.17 -4.94 -5.40
CA GLN A 205 10.82 -6.18 -5.82
C GLN A 205 12.22 -5.87 -6.35
N GLY A 206 13.25 -6.31 -5.63
CA GLY A 206 14.65 -6.12 -6.01
C GLY A 206 15.17 -7.20 -6.96
N GLU A 207 15.80 -6.79 -8.06
CA GLU A 207 16.60 -7.63 -8.96
C GLU A 207 18.00 -7.01 -9.11
N GLY A 208 19.04 -7.85 -9.17
CA GLY A 208 20.42 -7.35 -9.29
C GLY A 208 21.03 -6.81 -7.99
N GLY A 209 20.59 -7.33 -6.84
CA GLY A 209 21.21 -7.04 -5.53
C GLY A 209 20.55 -6.04 -4.59
N PRO A 210 19.45 -5.32 -4.89
CA PRO A 210 18.75 -4.51 -3.89
C PRO A 210 18.28 -5.33 -2.69
N GLN A 211 18.35 -4.72 -1.49
CA GLN A 211 17.93 -5.36 -0.24
C GLN A 211 17.11 -4.39 0.61
N ALA A 212 15.98 -4.87 1.10
CA ALA A 212 15.19 -4.16 2.11
C ALA A 212 15.93 -4.19 3.46
N GLU A 213 16.09 -3.03 4.08
CA GLU A 213 16.74 -2.86 5.38
C GLU A 213 15.89 -1.97 6.30
N GLY A 214 15.89 -2.24 7.61
CA GLY A 214 15.28 -1.33 8.58
C GLY A 214 16.08 -0.03 8.70
N ASN A 215 15.40 1.10 8.72
CA ASN A 215 15.99 2.42 8.92
C ASN A 215 15.05 3.34 9.73
N PRO A 216 15.39 3.71 10.98
CA PRO A 216 14.51 4.51 11.84
C PRO A 216 14.34 5.97 11.38
N PHE A 217 15.10 6.42 10.38
CA PHE A 217 14.97 7.75 9.79
C PHE A 217 14.06 7.78 8.56
N ALA A 218 13.60 6.61 8.11
CA ALA A 218 12.78 6.44 6.91
C ALA A 218 11.29 6.45 7.24
N SER A 219 10.46 6.70 6.23
CA SER A 219 9.07 7.13 6.42
C SER A 219 8.16 6.03 7.02
N ALA A 220 8.39 4.77 6.63
CA ALA A 220 7.80 3.58 7.24
C ALA A 220 8.80 2.74 8.07
N GLY A 221 9.99 3.29 8.35
CA GLY A 221 11.02 2.60 9.11
C GLY A 221 11.86 1.60 8.31
N GLY A 222 11.72 1.57 6.99
CA GLY A 222 12.51 0.75 6.07
C GLY A 222 13.06 1.54 4.89
N ILE A 223 14.01 0.96 4.18
CA ILE A 223 14.54 1.46 2.92
C ILE A 223 14.81 0.29 1.97
N MET A 224 14.98 0.61 0.69
CA MET A 224 15.66 -0.26 -0.27
C MET A 224 17.09 0.21 -0.48
N ARG A 225 18.06 -0.63 -0.08
CA ARG A 225 19.50 -0.42 -0.30
C ARG A 225 19.92 -0.95 -1.66
N THR A 226 20.69 -0.17 -2.42
CA THR A 226 21.37 -0.62 -3.65
C THR A 226 22.89 -0.58 -3.49
N ASN A 227 23.60 -1.38 -4.28
CA ASN A 227 25.05 -1.46 -4.29
C ASN A 227 25.65 -0.74 -5.51
N GLU A 228 26.90 -0.31 -5.39
CA GLU A 228 27.61 0.32 -6.50
C GLU A 228 28.10 -0.71 -7.53
N GLY A 229 27.98 -0.37 -8.81
CA GLY A 229 28.61 -1.09 -9.92
C GLY A 229 27.68 -2.05 -10.67
N GLU A 230 26.97 -2.91 -9.95
CA GLU A 230 25.96 -3.81 -10.55
C GLU A 230 24.66 -3.05 -10.85
N GLU A 231 23.95 -3.48 -11.90
CA GLU A 231 22.66 -2.91 -12.24
C GLU A 231 21.60 -3.43 -11.27
N ALA A 232 21.05 -2.51 -10.49
CA ALA A 232 19.99 -2.75 -9.53
C ALA A 232 18.65 -2.27 -10.12
N LEU A 233 17.66 -3.15 -10.09
CA LEU A 233 16.28 -2.85 -10.47
C LEU A 233 15.38 -3.00 -9.23
N ILE A 234 14.51 -2.02 -9.01
CA ILE A 234 13.49 -2.07 -7.96
C ILE A 234 12.14 -1.85 -8.64
N SER A 235 11.35 -2.91 -8.79
CA SER A 235 10.04 -2.88 -9.42
C SER A 235 8.91 -2.75 -8.41
N PHE A 236 7.96 -1.87 -8.72
CA PHE A 236 6.72 -1.67 -7.98
C PHE A 236 5.57 -2.11 -8.87
N PRO A 237 5.23 -3.41 -8.85
CA PRO A 237 4.09 -3.90 -9.60
C PRO A 237 2.81 -3.45 -8.90
N ASN A 238 1.80 -3.10 -9.68
CA ASN A 238 0.46 -2.74 -9.23
C ASN A 238 0.25 -1.30 -8.73
N LEU A 239 0.98 -0.33 -9.31
CA LEU A 239 0.67 1.08 -9.08
C LEU A 239 -0.61 1.46 -9.82
N LEU A 240 -1.57 2.09 -9.13
CA LEU A 240 -2.81 2.54 -9.73
C LEU A 240 -2.74 4.04 -10.05
N VAL A 241 -2.95 4.40 -11.31
CA VAL A 241 -3.15 5.80 -11.72
C VAL A 241 -4.58 5.97 -12.20
N PRO A 242 -5.41 6.79 -11.53
CA PRO A 242 -6.84 6.85 -11.84
C PRO A 242 -7.12 7.49 -13.20
N VAL A 243 -6.29 8.45 -13.61
CA VAL A 243 -6.48 9.19 -14.86
C VAL A 243 -5.13 9.38 -15.54
N LYS A 244 -5.07 9.07 -16.84
CA LYS A 244 -3.88 9.30 -17.66
C LYS A 244 -3.49 10.78 -17.61
N GLY A 245 -2.20 11.08 -17.44
CA GLY A 245 -1.74 12.46 -17.39
C GLY A 245 -0.27 12.60 -17.05
N ALA A 246 0.17 13.84 -16.89
CA ALA A 246 1.46 14.15 -16.31
C ALA A 246 1.36 14.03 -14.78
N TYR A 247 2.28 13.29 -14.18
CA TYR A 247 2.45 13.12 -12.75
C TYR A 247 3.89 13.48 -12.38
N THR A 248 4.07 14.03 -11.18
CA THR A 248 5.37 14.17 -10.56
C THR A 248 5.61 12.92 -9.71
N VAL A 249 6.59 12.11 -10.12
CA VAL A 249 7.15 11.07 -9.25
C VAL A 249 8.22 11.70 -8.39
N ARG A 250 8.06 11.63 -7.07
CA ARG A 250 9.07 12.08 -6.11
C ARG A 250 9.78 10.87 -5.54
N ILE A 251 11.10 10.90 -5.50
CA ILE A 251 11.93 9.83 -4.95
C ILE A 251 12.67 10.40 -3.76
N ALA A 252 12.44 9.83 -2.58
CA ALA A 252 13.24 10.14 -1.40
C ALA A 252 14.44 9.19 -1.34
N ALA A 253 15.65 9.73 -1.41
CA ALA A 253 16.87 8.92 -1.42
C ALA A 253 18.02 9.58 -0.66
N ASP A 254 18.72 8.77 0.13
CA ASP A 254 20.03 9.06 0.70
C ASP A 254 21.12 8.55 -0.27
N ASN A 255 22.06 9.44 -0.59
CA ASN A 255 23.24 9.20 -1.40
C ASN A 255 24.50 9.67 -0.65
N SER A 256 24.96 8.83 0.28
CA SER A 256 26.18 9.08 1.05
C SER A 256 27.48 8.80 0.28
N ALA A 257 27.44 8.66 -1.06
CA ALA A 257 28.63 8.32 -1.87
C ALA A 257 29.57 9.52 -2.12
N GLY A 258 29.22 10.71 -1.66
CA GLY A 258 30.03 11.93 -1.84
C GLY A 258 30.09 12.46 -3.27
N ARG A 259 29.28 11.91 -4.19
CA ARG A 259 29.16 12.33 -5.59
C ARG A 259 27.73 12.13 -6.07
N GLU A 260 27.36 12.81 -7.16
CA GLU A 260 26.08 12.58 -7.80
C GLU A 260 25.94 11.15 -8.31
N GLN A 261 24.74 10.61 -8.17
CA GLN A 261 24.32 9.33 -8.73
C GLN A 261 23.07 9.51 -9.59
N LYS A 262 22.63 8.46 -10.28
CA LYS A 262 21.49 8.54 -11.19
C LYS A 262 20.52 7.39 -10.92
N ILE A 263 19.24 7.72 -10.94
CA ILE A 263 18.16 6.76 -11.02
C ILE A 263 17.45 6.97 -12.35
N THR A 264 17.11 5.87 -13.02
CA THR A 264 16.23 5.87 -14.17
C THR A 264 14.90 5.26 -13.78
N ILE A 265 13.84 6.05 -13.91
CA ILE A 265 12.45 5.60 -13.78
C ILE A 265 12.03 5.00 -15.11
N ARG A 266 11.47 3.79 -15.08
CA ARG A 266 10.90 3.08 -16.24
C ARG A 266 9.46 2.69 -15.91
N THR A 267 8.57 2.81 -16.87
CA THR A 267 7.20 2.31 -16.76
C THR A 267 6.98 1.15 -17.74
N SER A 268 6.03 0.27 -17.42
CA SER A 268 5.70 -0.88 -18.28
C SER A 268 5.18 -0.50 -19.68
N ASP A 269 4.65 0.71 -19.86
CA ASP A 269 4.24 1.26 -21.16
C ASP A 269 5.39 1.94 -21.95
N GLY A 270 6.61 1.89 -21.42
CA GLY A 270 7.84 2.27 -22.11
C GLY A 270 8.34 3.70 -21.83
N VAL A 271 7.73 4.45 -20.90
CA VAL A 271 8.27 5.75 -20.49
C VAL A 271 9.58 5.52 -19.74
N LYS A 272 10.61 6.31 -20.07
CA LYS A 272 11.92 6.30 -19.42
C LYS A 272 12.33 7.71 -19.05
N LYS A 273 12.70 7.94 -17.79
CA LYS A 273 13.16 9.24 -17.29
C LYS A 273 14.32 9.05 -16.32
N THR A 274 15.48 9.61 -16.63
CA THR A 274 16.63 9.61 -15.71
C THR A 274 16.68 10.91 -14.92
N VAL A 275 16.90 10.79 -13.61
CA VAL A 275 17.13 11.89 -12.68
C VAL A 275 18.48 11.73 -11.98
N THR A 276 19.03 12.86 -11.54
CA THR A 276 20.25 12.91 -10.76
C THR A 276 19.91 12.99 -9.27
N ILE A 277 20.57 12.16 -8.48
CA ILE A 277 20.49 12.18 -7.02
C ILE A 277 21.75 12.91 -6.50
N PRO A 278 21.61 14.07 -5.85
CA PRO A 278 22.75 14.79 -5.29
C PRO A 278 23.42 13.99 -4.18
N ALA A 279 24.66 14.30 -3.83
CA ALA A 279 25.28 13.74 -2.63
C ALA A 279 24.58 14.30 -1.38
N THR A 280 24.36 13.45 -0.39
CA THR A 280 23.75 13.78 0.89
C THR A 280 24.62 13.32 2.05
N ASP A 281 24.34 13.84 3.24
CA ASP A 281 24.82 13.20 4.47
C ASP A 281 24.07 11.86 4.66
N ARG A 282 24.69 10.95 5.41
CA ARG A 282 24.09 9.66 5.74
C ARG A 282 22.76 9.85 6.48
N ASN A 283 21.73 9.13 6.05
CA ASN A 283 20.33 9.22 6.51
C ASN A 283 19.67 10.59 6.26
N ALA A 284 20.25 11.46 5.44
CA ALA A 284 19.60 12.66 4.96
C ALA A 284 18.99 12.39 3.59
N PHE A 285 17.68 12.13 3.55
CA PHE A 285 16.97 11.83 2.32
C PHE A 285 16.70 13.11 1.53
N ALA A 286 17.28 13.21 0.34
CA ALA A 286 16.89 14.24 -0.63
C ALA A 286 15.61 13.82 -1.34
N LEU A 287 14.72 14.79 -1.62
CA LEU A 287 13.52 14.57 -2.41
C LEU A 287 13.77 15.00 -3.86
N ILE A 288 13.75 14.05 -4.80
CA ILE A 288 14.03 14.28 -6.21
C ILE A 288 12.73 14.13 -7.01
N GLU A 289 12.40 15.13 -7.81
CA GLU A 289 11.16 15.14 -8.59
C GLU A 289 11.40 14.85 -10.08
N ALA A 290 10.49 14.06 -10.66
CA ALA A 290 10.46 13.75 -12.08
C ALA A 290 9.04 13.84 -12.62
N VAL A 291 8.79 14.76 -13.56
CA VAL A 291 7.52 14.78 -14.28
C VAL A 291 7.54 13.71 -15.37
N ILE A 292 6.61 12.76 -15.31
CA ILE A 292 6.42 11.66 -16.26
C ILE A 292 4.96 11.53 -16.67
N MET A 293 4.72 11.10 -17.91
CA MET A 293 3.38 10.75 -18.36
C MET A 293 3.05 9.34 -17.86
N LEU A 294 1.97 9.18 -17.11
CA LEU A 294 1.51 7.88 -16.62
C LEU A 294 0.22 7.45 -17.32
N PRO A 295 0.06 6.16 -17.65
CA PRO A 295 -1.19 5.61 -18.17
C PRO A 295 -2.29 5.63 -17.10
N ALA A 296 -3.56 5.50 -17.51
CA ALA A 296 -4.62 5.19 -16.56
C ALA A 296 -4.65 3.69 -16.27
N GLY A 297 -5.05 3.31 -15.06
CA GLY A 297 -5.14 1.93 -14.60
C GLY A 297 -3.88 1.47 -13.86
N VAL A 298 -3.77 0.16 -13.74
CA VAL A 298 -2.67 -0.51 -13.05
C VAL A 298 -1.44 -0.59 -13.96
N PHE A 299 -0.27 -0.23 -13.45
CA PHE A 299 1.00 -0.32 -14.18
C PHE A 299 2.16 -0.70 -13.25
N GLU A 300 3.32 -1.00 -13.85
CA GLU A 300 4.56 -1.20 -13.11
C GLU A 300 5.50 -0.02 -13.34
N LEU A 301 6.13 0.44 -12.26
CA LEU A 301 7.25 1.38 -12.29
C LEU A 301 8.50 0.68 -11.75
N THR A 302 9.61 0.81 -12.47
CA THR A 302 10.92 0.28 -12.08
C THR A 302 11.91 1.41 -11.89
N LEU A 303 12.63 1.40 -10.77
CA LEU A 303 13.83 2.22 -10.59
C LEU A 303 15.06 1.41 -11.00
N GLU A 304 15.85 1.94 -11.93
CA GLU A 304 17.10 1.35 -12.42
C GLU A 304 18.28 2.24 -11.98
N THR A 305 19.27 1.66 -11.29
CA THR A 305 20.47 2.38 -10.83
C THR A 305 21.69 1.48 -10.83
N LYS A 306 22.88 2.10 -10.87
CA LYS A 306 24.19 1.46 -10.60
C LYS A 306 24.90 2.09 -9.41
N GLY A 307 24.20 3.00 -8.73
CA GLY A 307 24.71 3.75 -7.59
C GLY A 307 24.37 3.06 -6.29
N ALA A 308 25.23 3.24 -5.28
CA ALA A 308 24.92 2.88 -3.90
C ALA A 308 24.02 3.95 -3.28
N LEU A 309 22.73 3.62 -3.14
CA LEU A 309 21.67 4.49 -2.60
C LEU A 309 20.92 3.79 -1.47
N ALA A 310 20.31 4.59 -0.60
CA ALA A 310 19.19 4.17 0.24
C ALA A 310 17.94 4.90 -0.22
N ILE A 311 17.00 4.18 -0.81
CA ILE A 311 15.73 4.72 -1.28
C ILE A 311 14.70 4.49 -0.19
N ASP A 312 14.01 5.55 0.24
CA ASP A 312 12.97 5.52 1.28
C ASP A 312 11.63 5.22 0.63
N TYR A 313 11.13 6.13 -0.23
CA TYR A 313 9.84 5.95 -0.89
C TYR A 313 9.77 6.60 -2.27
N LEU A 314 8.67 6.30 -2.96
CA LEU A 314 8.20 7.01 -4.14
C LEU A 314 6.82 7.63 -3.87
N ASP A 315 6.66 8.92 -4.16
CA ASP A 315 5.35 9.57 -4.19
C ASP A 315 4.88 9.73 -5.63
N ILE A 316 3.59 9.48 -5.88
CA ILE A 316 2.94 9.76 -7.17
C ILE A 316 1.97 10.93 -6.96
N VAL A 317 2.32 12.09 -7.53
CA VAL A 317 1.62 13.36 -7.31
C VAL A 317 1.14 13.93 -8.64
N ARG A 318 0.00 14.63 -8.64
CA ARG A 318 -0.56 15.27 -9.84
C ARG A 318 -0.79 16.75 -9.64
#